data_AF-H0TH82-F1
#
_entry.id   AF-H0TH82-F1
#
_cell.length_a   1.000
_cell.length_b   1.000
_cell.length_c   1.000
_cell.angle_alpha   90.00
_cell.angle_beta   90.00
_cell.angle_gamma   90.00
#
_symmetry.space_group_name_H-M   'P 1'
#
loop_
_entity.id
_entity.type
_entity.pdbx_description
1 polymer ?
#
loop_
_entity_poly.entity_id
_entity_poly.type
_entity_poly.pdbx_seq_one_letter_code
_entity_poly.pdbx_strand_id
1 'polypeptide(L)'
;MTRPLVKDVRKDIPLRVKLAVALRMLGFVKGQRVDFDHDPALGLRDWDEQKRDFIPPQLDPDFIVIRTKPDHGLKTNGNGATSYGSDKHTIAKIRRVSAEAEAFRLRMLAKKDPDIDAPPRERSRIPSRGFSRDHRPLRSRSTFQNRKDQFDAE
;
A
#
# COMPACT_ATOMS: atom_id res chain seq x y z
N MET A 1 -11.83 48.58 -54.72
CA MET A 1 -12.69 47.53 -54.14
C MET A 1 -12.35 47.39 -52.66
N THR A 2 -13.23 47.86 -51.78
CA THR A 2 -13.07 47.80 -50.32
C THR A 2 -13.41 46.40 -49.83
N ARG A 3 -12.45 45.68 -49.26
CA ARG A 3 -12.67 44.37 -48.63
C ARG A 3 -13.67 44.58 -47.48
N PRO A 4 -14.82 43.88 -47.43
CA PRO A 4 -15.76 44.04 -46.34
C PRO A 4 -15.07 43.68 -45.02
N LEU A 5 -15.28 44.49 -43.98
CA LEU A 5 -14.87 44.20 -42.61
C LEU A 5 -15.54 42.90 -42.19
N VAL A 6 -14.80 41.79 -42.29
CA VAL A 6 -15.24 40.48 -41.83
C VAL A 6 -15.46 40.60 -40.32
N LYS A 7 -16.73 40.67 -39.90
CA LYS A 7 -17.14 40.51 -38.51
C LYS A 7 -16.39 39.30 -37.98
N ASP A 8 -15.64 39.46 -36.89
CA ASP A 8 -14.70 38.47 -36.36
C ASP A 8 -15.37 37.08 -36.24
N VAL A 9 -15.22 36.21 -37.27
CA VAL A 9 -15.91 34.90 -37.38
C VAL A 9 -15.17 33.86 -36.54
N ARG A 10 -14.78 34.23 -35.32
CA ARG A 10 -14.06 33.29 -34.45
C ARG A 10 -15.05 32.23 -34.00
N LYS A 11 -14.72 30.99 -34.31
CA LYS A 11 -15.45 29.83 -33.77
C LYS A 11 -15.11 29.71 -32.29
N ASP A 12 -16.12 29.38 -31.47
CA ASP A 12 -15.86 28.99 -30.09
C ASP A 12 -14.96 27.75 -30.07
N ILE A 13 -14.02 27.73 -29.13
CA ILE A 13 -13.08 26.63 -28.97
C ILE A 13 -13.75 25.59 -28.06
N PRO A 14 -14.04 24.37 -28.54
CA PRO A 14 -14.67 23.35 -27.71
C PRO A 14 -13.82 22.99 -26.50
N LEU A 15 -14.46 22.64 -25.37
CA LEU A 15 -13.78 22.29 -24.11
C LEU A 15 -12.70 21.20 -24.30
N ARG A 16 -12.99 20.17 -25.11
CA ARG A 16 -12.02 19.11 -25.45
C ARG A 16 -10.72 19.66 -26.06
N VAL A 17 -10.80 20.73 -26.86
CA VAL A 17 -9.63 21.35 -27.49
C VAL A 17 -8.87 22.19 -26.46
N LYS A 18 -9.57 22.93 -25.60
CA LYS A 18 -8.97 23.66 -24.47
C LYS A 18 -8.20 22.70 -23.55
N LEU A 19 -8.81 21.57 -23.19
CA LEU A 19 -8.18 20.52 -22.37
C LEU A 19 -6.94 19.91 -23.05
N ALA A 20 -7.03 19.57 -24.35
CA ALA A 20 -5.90 19.02 -25.08
C ALA A 20 -4.70 20.00 -25.14
N VAL A 21 -4.96 21.30 -25.30
CA VAL A 21 -3.91 22.33 -25.28
C VAL A 21 -3.31 22.46 -23.87
N ALA A 22 -4.14 22.50 -22.82
CA ALA A 22 -3.67 22.57 -21.45
C ALA A 22 -2.81 21.36 -21.05
N LEU A 23 -3.25 20.14 -21.36
CA LEU A 23 -2.48 18.91 -21.14
C LEU A 23 -1.13 18.95 -21.86
N ARG A 24 -1.08 19.47 -23.08
CA ARG A 24 0.17 19.63 -23.84
C ARG A 24 1.13 20.62 -23.17
N MET A 25 0.61 21.73 -22.66
CA MET A 25 1.42 22.73 -21.91
C MET A 25 1.96 22.16 -20.60
N LEU A 26 1.25 21.20 -19.99
CA LEU A 26 1.70 20.47 -18.81
C LEU A 26 2.67 19.31 -19.13
N GLY A 27 3.05 19.13 -20.40
CA GLY A 27 4.02 18.12 -20.82
C GLY A 27 3.42 16.76 -21.22
N PHE A 28 2.09 16.61 -21.25
CA PHE A 28 1.47 15.38 -21.74
C PHE A 28 1.53 15.34 -23.27
N VAL A 29 2.29 14.37 -23.81
CA VAL A 29 2.49 14.23 -25.25
C VAL A 29 1.46 13.27 -25.84
N LYS A 30 0.93 13.60 -27.02
CA LYS A 30 0.02 12.71 -27.76
C LYS A 30 0.69 11.35 -27.99
N GLY A 31 0.04 10.28 -27.54
CA GLY A 31 0.54 8.90 -27.66
C GLY A 31 1.18 8.34 -26.38
N GLN A 32 1.47 9.20 -25.39
CA GLN A 32 1.86 8.73 -24.06
C GLN A 32 0.66 8.04 -23.40
N ARG A 33 0.86 6.79 -22.96
CA ARG A 33 -0.15 6.05 -22.21
C ARG A 33 -0.11 6.50 -20.75
N VAL A 34 -1.20 7.10 -20.31
CA VAL A 34 -1.44 7.49 -18.92
C VAL A 34 -2.70 6.80 -18.44
N ASP A 35 -2.69 6.44 -17.16
CA ASP A 35 -3.82 5.84 -16.46
C ASP A 35 -4.32 6.86 -15.42
N PHE A 36 -5.64 6.92 -15.22
CA PHE A 36 -6.25 7.67 -14.13
C PHE A 36 -6.41 6.73 -12.96
N ASP A 37 -5.66 6.99 -11.88
CA ASP A 37 -5.60 6.12 -10.72
C ASP A 37 -6.12 6.84 -9.46
N HIS A 38 -6.59 6.06 -8.50
CA HIS A 38 -7.17 6.57 -7.26
C HIS A 38 -6.10 6.61 -6.16
N ASP A 39 -6.01 7.74 -5.45
CA ASP A 39 -5.09 7.91 -4.33
C ASP A 39 -5.87 8.47 -3.12
N PRO A 40 -6.13 7.71 -2.04
CA PRO A 40 -5.79 6.29 -1.87
C PRO A 40 -6.63 5.40 -2.79
N ALA A 41 -6.14 4.17 -3.02
CA ALA A 41 -6.84 3.16 -3.80
C ALA A 41 -8.25 2.87 -3.23
N LEU A 42 -9.24 2.61 -4.09
CA LEU A 42 -10.63 2.40 -3.65
C LEU A 42 -10.79 1.29 -2.60
N GLY A 43 -10.01 0.21 -2.71
CA GLY A 43 -10.03 -0.89 -1.72
C GLY A 43 -9.44 -0.53 -0.34
N LEU A 44 -8.86 0.67 -0.21
CA LEU A 44 -8.33 1.23 1.03
C LEU A 44 -9.21 2.37 1.58
N ARG A 45 -10.24 2.79 0.84
CA ARG A 45 -11.17 3.85 1.27
C ARG A 45 -12.24 3.27 2.18
N ASP A 46 -12.77 4.13 3.04
CA ASP A 46 -13.92 3.80 3.87
C ASP A 46 -15.20 3.77 3.02
N TRP A 47 -16.16 2.95 3.41
CA TRP A 47 -17.46 2.84 2.74
C TRP A 47 -18.54 3.60 3.50
N ASP A 48 -19.26 4.50 2.82
CA ASP A 48 -20.43 5.20 3.33
C ASP A 48 -21.70 4.44 2.95
N GLU A 49 -22.32 3.74 3.91
CA GLU A 49 -23.55 2.99 3.67
C GLU A 49 -24.74 3.88 3.27
N GLN A 50 -24.79 5.13 3.74
CA GLN A 50 -25.92 6.03 3.47
C GLN A 50 -25.89 6.52 2.03
N LYS A 51 -24.71 6.91 1.55
CA LYS A 51 -24.51 7.39 0.17
C LYS A 51 -24.27 6.26 -0.82
N ARG A 52 -23.97 5.06 -0.33
CA ARG A 52 -23.54 3.90 -1.14
C ARG A 52 -22.33 4.25 -2.01
N ASP A 53 -21.37 4.97 -1.43
CA ASP A 53 -20.13 5.41 -2.10
C ASP A 53 -18.96 5.35 -1.11
N PHE A 54 -17.75 5.59 -1.60
CA PHE A 54 -16.54 5.67 -0.81
C PHE A 54 -16.36 7.05 -0.15
N ILE A 55 -15.57 7.08 0.92
CA ILE A 55 -15.05 8.30 1.53
C ILE A 55 -13.53 8.30 1.35
N PRO A 56 -12.96 9.20 0.52
CA PRO A 56 -13.63 10.19 -0.34
C PRO A 56 -14.37 9.55 -1.54
N PRO A 57 -15.33 10.27 -2.18
CA PRO A 57 -16.13 9.77 -3.29
C PRO A 57 -15.30 9.20 -4.44
N GLN A 58 -15.83 8.20 -5.13
CA GLN A 58 -15.09 7.54 -6.21
C GLN A 58 -14.64 8.50 -7.32
N LEU A 59 -15.50 9.46 -7.68
CA LEU A 59 -15.28 10.41 -8.78
C LEU A 59 -14.74 11.77 -8.32
N ASP A 60 -14.22 11.86 -7.09
CA ASP A 60 -13.63 13.09 -6.57
C ASP A 60 -12.32 13.42 -7.33
N PRO A 61 -12.26 14.54 -8.09
CA PRO A 61 -11.09 14.91 -8.88
C PRO A 61 -9.82 15.09 -8.04
N ASP A 62 -9.94 15.47 -6.75
CA ASP A 62 -8.79 15.71 -5.88
C ASP A 62 -8.07 14.42 -5.50
N PHE A 63 -8.73 13.26 -5.65
CA PHE A 63 -8.19 11.94 -5.34
C PHE A 63 -8.02 11.06 -6.59
N ILE A 64 -8.10 11.67 -7.79
CA ILE A 64 -7.80 11.02 -9.07
C ILE A 64 -6.50 11.62 -9.62
N VAL A 65 -5.47 10.78 -9.71
CA VAL A 65 -4.13 11.18 -10.14
C VAL A 65 -3.80 10.55 -11.49
N ILE A 66 -3.24 11.34 -12.39
CA ILE A 66 -2.72 10.85 -13.66
C ILE A 66 -1.35 10.21 -13.41
N ARG A 67 -1.21 8.92 -13.73
CA ARG A 67 0.04 8.18 -13.59
C ARG A 67 0.46 7.59 -14.92
N THR A 68 1.77 7.41 -15.10
CA THR A 68 2.28 6.63 -16.25
C THR A 68 2.10 5.14 -15.95
N LYS A 69 1.97 4.31 -17.00
CA LYS A 69 1.85 2.86 -16.83
C LYS A 69 2.91 2.22 -15.91
N PRO A 70 4.22 2.54 -16.00
CA PRO A 70 5.21 1.96 -15.09
C PRO A 70 5.03 2.43 -13.64
N ASP A 71 4.73 3.72 -13.42
CA ASP A 71 4.47 4.27 -12.08
C ASP A 71 3.22 3.65 -11.45
N HIS A 72 2.13 3.55 -12.22
CA HIS A 72 0.92 2.87 -11.81
C HIS A 72 1.18 1.39 -11.45
N GLY A 73 2.02 0.70 -12.25
CA GLY A 73 2.46 -0.67 -11.97
C GLY A 73 3.23 -0.80 -10.66
N LEU A 74 4.12 0.15 -10.36
CA LEU A 74 4.91 0.21 -9.14
C LEU A 74 4.03 0.45 -7.91
N LYS A 75 3.09 1.40 -7.97
CA LYS A 75 2.11 1.65 -6.89
C LYS A 75 1.24 0.42 -6.62
N THR A 76 0.71 -0.19 -7.68
CA THR A 76 -0.24 -1.31 -7.56
C THR A 76 0.42 -2.60 -7.08
N ASN A 77 1.59 -2.95 -7.64
CA ASN A 77 2.20 -4.27 -7.45
C ASN A 77 3.51 -4.24 -6.63
N GLY A 78 4.12 -3.08 -6.44
CA GLY A 78 5.45 -2.94 -5.86
C GLY A 78 6.58 -3.09 -6.89
N ASN A 79 7.82 -3.16 -6.42
CA ASN A 79 9.04 -3.14 -7.27
C ASN A 79 9.48 -4.54 -7.74
N GLY A 80 8.58 -5.53 -7.76
CA GLY A 80 8.88 -6.92 -8.11
C GLY A 80 9.71 -7.70 -7.07
N ALA A 81 10.73 -7.07 -6.47
CA ALA A 81 11.53 -7.63 -5.37
C ALA A 81 10.75 -7.69 -4.05
N THR A 82 9.87 -6.73 -3.81
CA THR A 82 8.98 -6.69 -2.65
C THR A 82 7.65 -6.08 -3.04
N SER A 83 6.56 -6.60 -2.46
CA SER A 83 5.22 -6.01 -2.56
C SER A 83 4.95 -5.04 -1.41
N TYR A 84 5.87 -4.90 -0.45
CA TYR A 84 5.70 -4.01 0.69
C TYR A 84 5.52 -2.56 0.23
N GLY A 85 4.49 -1.89 0.75
CA GLY A 85 4.11 -0.54 0.33
C GLY A 85 3.24 -0.47 -0.92
N SER A 86 3.00 -1.59 -1.62
CA SER A 86 2.02 -1.61 -2.72
C SER A 86 0.58 -1.62 -2.22
N ASP A 87 -0.34 -1.08 -3.03
CA ASP A 87 -1.76 -1.07 -2.71
C ASP A 87 -2.29 -2.50 -2.48
N LYS A 88 -1.93 -3.45 -3.37
CA LYS A 88 -2.35 -4.84 -3.25
C LYS A 88 -1.91 -5.47 -1.92
N HIS A 89 -0.67 -5.21 -1.52
CA HIS A 89 -0.15 -5.73 -0.24
C HIS A 89 -0.90 -5.12 0.94
N THR A 90 -1.12 -3.80 0.92
CA THR A 90 -1.82 -3.09 2.01
C THR A 90 -3.26 -3.58 2.14
N ILE A 91 -3.99 -3.71 1.03
CA ILE A 91 -5.36 -4.25 1.00
C ILE A 91 -5.39 -5.67 1.57
N ALA A 92 -4.50 -6.55 1.10
CA ALA A 92 -4.43 -7.93 1.58
C ALA A 92 -4.11 -7.99 3.09
N LYS A 93 -3.20 -7.14 3.56
CA LYS A 93 -2.84 -7.04 4.97
C LYS A 93 -4.02 -6.57 5.82
N ILE A 94 -4.73 -5.52 5.41
CA ILE A 94 -5.92 -5.01 6.12
C ILE A 94 -7.00 -6.08 6.18
N ARG A 95 -7.30 -6.78 5.06
CA ARG A 95 -8.26 -7.88 5.03
C ARG A 95 -7.92 -9.01 5.99
N ARG A 96 -6.63 -9.37 6.06
CA ARG A 96 -6.17 -10.41 7.00
C ARG A 96 -6.34 -9.96 8.45
N VAL A 97 -5.89 -8.75 8.79
CA VAL A 97 -5.94 -8.23 10.17
C VAL A 97 -7.38 -8.03 10.62
N SER A 98 -8.26 -7.51 9.75
CA SER A 98 -9.69 -7.37 10.05
C SER A 98 -10.35 -8.73 10.30
N ALA A 99 -10.12 -9.73 9.44
CA ALA A 99 -10.63 -11.07 9.63
C ALA A 99 -10.14 -11.72 10.95
N GLU A 100 -8.86 -11.54 11.30
CA GLU A 100 -8.31 -12.02 12.58
C GLU A 100 -8.97 -11.33 13.78
N ALA A 101 -9.21 -10.01 13.70
CA ALA A 101 -9.85 -9.23 14.75
C ALA A 101 -11.32 -9.63 14.93
N GLU A 102 -12.07 -9.83 13.84
CA GLU A 102 -13.45 -10.33 13.89
C GLU A 102 -13.54 -11.73 14.47
N ALA A 103 -12.67 -12.65 14.03
CA ALA A 103 -12.59 -14.00 14.59
C ALA A 103 -12.25 -13.97 16.09
N PHE A 104 -11.40 -13.04 16.53
CA PHE A 104 -11.10 -12.85 17.95
C PHE A 104 -12.31 -12.31 18.72
N ARG A 105 -13.01 -11.31 18.17
CA ARG A 105 -14.23 -10.74 18.75
C ARG A 105 -15.31 -11.81 18.93
N LEU A 106 -15.56 -12.63 17.91
CA LEU A 106 -16.52 -13.74 17.98
C LEU A 106 -16.15 -14.74 19.07
N ARG A 107 -14.88 -15.11 19.20
CA ARG A 107 -14.41 -15.99 20.28
C ARG A 107 -14.61 -15.41 21.68
N MET A 108 -14.48 -14.09 21.83
CA MET A 108 -14.75 -13.42 23.10
C MET A 108 -16.24 -13.36 23.43
N LEU A 109 -17.10 -13.22 22.42
CA LEU A 109 -18.55 -13.27 22.57
C LEU A 109 -19.04 -14.69 22.88
N ALA A 110 -18.53 -15.71 22.18
CA ALA A 110 -18.88 -17.12 22.42
C ALA A 110 -18.51 -17.63 23.82
N LYS A 111 -17.54 -17.00 24.49
CA LYS A 111 -17.26 -17.28 25.92
C LYS A 111 -18.37 -16.81 26.85
N LYS A 112 -19.14 -15.81 26.45
CA LYS A 112 -20.26 -15.25 27.22
C LYS A 112 -21.57 -15.95 26.83
N ASP A 113 -21.81 -16.12 25.54
CA ASP A 113 -23.02 -16.73 24.99
C ASP A 113 -22.65 -18.01 24.20
N PRO A 114 -23.01 -19.21 24.70
CA PRO A 114 -22.60 -20.47 24.08
C PRO A 114 -23.28 -20.74 22.72
N ASP A 115 -24.33 -19.99 22.38
CA ASP A 115 -25.06 -20.11 21.11
C ASP A 115 -24.35 -19.42 19.93
N ILE A 116 -23.29 -18.66 20.18
CA ILE A 116 -22.51 -17.98 19.14
C ILE A 116 -21.46 -18.96 18.60
N ASP A 117 -21.62 -19.36 17.33
CA ASP A 117 -20.62 -20.16 16.62
C ASP A 117 -19.36 -19.33 16.35
N ALA A 118 -18.27 -19.67 17.04
CA ALA A 118 -16.99 -18.98 16.90
C ALA A 118 -15.97 -19.86 16.18
N PRO A 119 -15.20 -19.29 15.22
CA PRO A 119 -14.22 -20.05 14.49
C PRO A 119 -13.16 -20.65 15.45
N PRO A 120 -12.76 -21.92 15.24
CA PRO A 120 -11.80 -22.58 16.10
C PRO A 120 -10.44 -21.89 16.02
N ARG A 121 -9.76 -21.75 17.17
CA ARG A 121 -8.39 -21.24 17.19
C ARG A 121 -7.45 -22.35 16.71
N GLU A 122 -6.81 -22.13 15.56
CA GLU A 122 -5.67 -22.95 15.16
C GLU A 122 -4.61 -22.89 16.27
N ARG A 123 -4.27 -24.04 16.83
CA ARG A 123 -3.17 -24.15 17.78
C ARG A 123 -1.89 -23.96 16.99
N SER A 124 -1.13 -22.91 17.28
CA SER A 124 0.20 -22.79 16.71
C SER A 124 1.00 -24.02 17.15
N ARG A 125 1.50 -24.79 16.18
CA ARG A 125 2.55 -25.77 16.45
C ARG A 125 3.76 -24.95 16.88
N ILE A 126 3.95 -24.81 18.18
CA ILE A 126 5.21 -24.31 18.72
C ILE A 126 6.23 -25.31 18.19
N PRO A 127 7.12 -24.93 17.27
CA PRO A 127 8.16 -25.85 16.84
C PRO A 127 8.85 -26.31 18.11
N SER A 128 9.08 -27.62 18.25
CA SER A 128 9.88 -28.14 19.34
C SER A 128 11.21 -27.43 19.23
N ARG A 129 11.38 -26.35 19.99
CA ARG A 129 12.69 -25.74 20.18
C ARG A 129 13.43 -26.87 20.85
N GLY A 130 14.24 -27.59 20.08
CA GLY A 130 15.40 -28.22 20.63
C GLY A 130 16.09 -27.07 21.33
N PHE A 131 15.92 -26.97 22.64
CA PHE A 131 17.03 -26.56 23.45
C PHE A 131 18.09 -27.55 23.05
N SER A 132 18.89 -27.21 22.03
CA SER A 132 20.02 -28.03 21.70
C SER A 132 20.77 -28.06 23.02
N ARG A 133 20.88 -29.26 23.59
CA ARG A 133 21.85 -29.54 24.65
C ARG A 133 23.26 -29.47 24.07
N ASP A 134 23.48 -28.58 23.11
CA ASP A 134 24.78 -28.02 22.85
C ASP A 134 25.08 -27.25 24.12
N HIS A 135 25.62 -27.99 25.08
CA HIS A 135 26.66 -27.50 25.94
C HIS A 135 27.68 -26.84 25.01
N ARG A 136 27.41 -25.61 24.57
CA ARG A 136 28.49 -24.69 24.23
C ARG A 136 29.33 -24.75 25.51
N PRO A 137 30.53 -25.34 25.48
CA PRO A 137 31.38 -25.26 26.64
C PRO A 137 31.42 -23.77 26.96
N LEU A 138 31.05 -23.41 28.19
CA LEU A 138 31.34 -22.09 28.72
C LEU A 138 32.78 -21.86 28.31
N ARG A 139 33.02 -20.95 27.36
CA ARG A 139 34.36 -20.67 26.88
C ARG A 139 35.14 -20.40 28.15
N SER A 140 36.02 -21.33 28.50
CA SER A 140 36.82 -21.20 29.69
C SER A 140 37.52 -19.86 29.56
N ARG A 141 37.61 -19.17 30.69
CA ARG A 141 38.03 -17.79 30.84
C ARG A 141 39.52 -17.58 30.49
N SER A 142 40.11 -18.42 29.63
CA SER A 142 41.55 -18.50 29.37
C SER A 142 42.06 -17.44 28.38
N THR A 143 41.19 -16.73 27.64
CA THR A 143 41.66 -15.65 26.75
C THR A 143 41.87 -14.31 27.46
N PHE A 144 41.55 -14.19 28.76
CA PHE A 144 41.86 -12.99 29.55
C PHE A 144 43.21 -13.06 30.29
N GLN A 145 43.78 -14.24 30.47
CA GLN A 145 45.08 -14.39 31.15
C GLN A 145 46.25 -14.12 30.20
N ASN A 146 46.17 -14.51 28.92
CA ASN A 146 47.25 -14.25 27.96
C ASN A 146 47.48 -12.76 27.63
N ARG A 147 46.57 -11.85 28.01
CA ARG A 147 46.79 -10.39 27.87
C ARG A 147 47.47 -9.75 29.08
N LYS A 148 47.50 -10.41 30.23
CA LYS A 148 48.14 -9.87 31.43
C LYS A 148 49.65 -10.14 31.40
N ASP A 149 50.04 -11.33 30.98
CA ASP A 149 51.46 -11.73 30.87
C ASP A 149 52.23 -10.97 29.78
N GLN A 150 51.55 -10.32 28.83
CA GLN A 150 52.18 -9.44 27.83
C GLN A 150 52.39 -8.00 28.31
N PHE A 151 51.73 -7.57 29.39
CA PHE A 151 51.84 -6.21 29.93
C PHE A 151 52.77 -6.10 31.14
N ASP A 152 53.11 -7.23 31.77
CA ASP A 152 53.99 -7.28 32.95
C ASP A 152 55.46 -7.66 32.60
N ALA A 153 55.84 -7.60 31.31
CA ALA A 153 57.16 -7.99 30.80
C ALA A 153 58.00 -6.82 30.23
N GLU A 154 57.64 -5.57 30.52
CA GLU A 154 58.46 -4.36 30.30
C GLU A 154 58.77 -3.65 31.63
#